data_AF-A0A7Y9GPA6-F1
#
_entry.id   AF-A0A7Y9GPA6-F1
#
_cell.length_a   1.000
_cell.length_b   1.000
_cell.length_c   1.000
_cell.angle_alpha   90.00
_cell.angle_beta   90.00
_cell.angle_gamma   90.00
#
_symmetry.space_group_name_H-M   'P 1'
#
loop_
_entity.id
_entity.type
_entity.pdbx_description
1 polymer ?
#
loop_
_entity_poly.entity_id
_entity_poly.type
_entity_poly.pdbx_seq_one_letter_code
_entity_poly.pdbx_strand_id
1 'polypeptide(L)'
;MIALRSYVGRSDPTTEFERRLAEALKDAGIGFDEVGPIVERWDAVPAEVRARRYGPLAAKEHLGGVEPFDVAAQSRRRSRQVRVEATNPIVTPRGRVSAGEFDRGAGGASRDVQGEGAEEVPLIEYLVTYEGIHCIDETGPDWLASDEPYVVTSAIYIDAAGRNKEETVRHPFAGNGQGYYGNVDSGSTRVGPRAAVWLGTTHSVRVGVSFMTTFVEHTFGDEEEVKATIAKCVRIAQYVVATKYPTIGVVAELEEVREIVVDLVFALLELVGLADTIINEPTVVVFTFGELDEMSRTEPTPFLTQSGAYTNLRYHFIMSDDEKDYVAAYQIHRTPPLPPLGPVLL
;
A
#
# COMPACT_ATOMS: atom_id res chain seq x y z
N MET A 1 0.74 -11.52 16.27
CA MET A 1 1.54 -12.75 16.44
C MET A 1 0.81 -13.89 17.13
N ILE A 2 0.22 -13.72 18.32
CA ILE A 2 -0.59 -14.79 18.98
C ILE A 2 -1.61 -15.42 18.01
N ALA A 3 -2.37 -14.62 17.25
CA ALA A 3 -3.33 -15.15 16.28
C ALA A 3 -2.70 -15.94 15.13
N LEU A 4 -1.49 -15.58 14.69
CA LEU A 4 -0.76 -16.35 13.68
C LEU A 4 -0.22 -17.67 14.28
N ARG A 5 0.24 -17.67 15.55
CA ARG A 5 0.59 -18.90 16.29
C ARG A 5 -0.61 -19.85 16.40
N SER A 6 -1.78 -19.32 16.72
CA SER A 6 -3.01 -20.12 16.82
C SER A 6 -3.39 -20.72 15.47
N TYR A 7 -3.24 -19.94 14.39
CA TYR A 7 -3.47 -20.42 13.03
C TYR A 7 -2.54 -21.59 12.64
N VAL A 8 -1.24 -21.51 12.95
CA VAL A 8 -0.28 -22.60 12.65
C VAL A 8 -0.28 -23.73 13.71
N GLY A 9 -1.26 -23.77 14.61
CA GLY A 9 -1.41 -24.83 15.62
C GLY A 9 -0.36 -24.82 16.74
N ARG A 10 0.33 -23.69 16.96
CA ARG A 10 1.31 -23.52 18.06
C ARG A 10 0.64 -23.09 19.37
N SER A 11 -0.62 -22.65 19.31
CA SER A 11 -1.47 -22.32 20.46
C SER A 11 -2.94 -22.60 20.13
N ASP A 12 -3.76 -22.85 21.14
CA ASP A 12 -5.20 -22.91 20.93
C ASP A 12 -5.76 -21.48 20.75
N PRO A 13 -6.69 -21.24 19.82
CA PRO A 13 -7.30 -19.94 19.66
C PRO A 13 -8.19 -19.61 20.88
N THR A 14 -7.82 -18.59 21.63
CA THR A 14 -8.52 -18.20 22.88
C THR A 14 -9.48 -17.03 22.69
N THR A 15 -9.33 -16.27 21.61
CA THR A 15 -10.15 -15.10 21.31
C THR A 15 -10.92 -15.25 20.00
N GLU A 16 -12.03 -14.51 19.88
CA GLU A 16 -12.82 -14.47 18.64
C GLU A 16 -12.00 -13.96 17.45
N PHE A 17 -11.11 -12.99 17.70
CA PHE A 17 -10.19 -12.48 16.69
C PHE A 17 -9.25 -13.58 16.15
N GLU A 18 -8.68 -14.40 17.04
CA GLU A 18 -7.79 -15.51 16.63
C GLU A 18 -8.52 -16.54 15.77
N ARG A 19 -9.75 -16.92 16.17
CA ARG A 19 -10.59 -17.86 15.40
C ARG A 19 -10.92 -17.31 14.02
N ARG A 20 -11.42 -16.08 13.96
CA ARG A 20 -11.79 -15.42 12.71
C ARG A 20 -10.58 -15.22 11.78
N LEU A 21 -9.43 -14.86 12.33
CA LEU A 21 -8.22 -14.70 11.51
C LEU A 21 -7.80 -16.05 10.93
N ALA A 22 -7.84 -17.11 11.74
CA ALA A 22 -7.49 -18.45 11.27
C ALA A 22 -8.42 -18.94 10.16
N GLU A 23 -9.74 -18.72 10.31
CA GLU A 23 -10.73 -18.99 9.27
C GLU A 23 -10.48 -18.16 8.01
N ALA A 24 -10.26 -16.85 8.15
CA ALA A 24 -10.01 -15.95 7.03
C ALA A 24 -8.75 -16.32 6.23
N LEU A 25 -7.65 -16.65 6.91
CA LEU A 25 -6.40 -17.10 6.26
C LEU A 25 -6.61 -18.43 5.53
N LYS A 26 -7.38 -19.35 6.11
CA LYS A 26 -7.70 -20.64 5.50
C LYS A 26 -8.60 -20.46 4.26
N ASP A 27 -9.63 -19.65 4.36
CA ASP A 27 -10.56 -19.37 3.25
C ASP A 27 -9.86 -18.61 2.11
N ALA A 28 -8.82 -17.84 2.44
CA ALA A 28 -7.93 -17.20 1.48
C ALA A 28 -6.97 -18.16 0.78
N GLY A 29 -6.88 -19.41 1.23
CA GLY A 29 -5.92 -20.41 0.73
C GLY A 29 -4.47 -20.13 1.12
N ILE A 30 -4.23 -19.28 2.12
CA ILE A 30 -2.88 -19.09 2.68
C ILE A 30 -2.51 -20.39 3.41
N GLY A 31 -1.32 -20.92 3.17
CA GLY A 31 -0.85 -22.17 3.77
C GLY A 31 -0.20 -22.00 5.15
N PHE A 32 -0.11 -23.10 5.92
CA PHE A 32 0.68 -23.10 7.16
C PHE A 32 2.19 -22.97 6.91
N ASP A 33 2.66 -23.46 5.77
CA ASP A 33 4.03 -23.29 5.28
C ASP A 33 4.35 -21.83 4.92
N GLU A 34 3.34 -21.01 4.59
CA GLU A 34 3.51 -19.58 4.36
C GLU A 34 3.67 -18.80 5.69
N VAL A 35 2.89 -19.15 6.72
CA VAL A 35 2.85 -18.43 8.01
C VAL A 35 3.83 -18.99 9.04
N GLY A 36 4.12 -20.28 8.98
CA GLY A 36 4.99 -21.01 9.91
C GLY A 36 6.36 -20.37 10.07
N PRO A 37 7.10 -20.09 8.99
CA PRO A 37 8.42 -19.46 9.08
C PRO A 37 8.41 -18.09 9.76
N ILE A 38 7.35 -17.30 9.58
CA ILE A 38 7.17 -15.99 10.24
C ILE A 38 7.05 -16.19 11.75
N VAL A 39 6.21 -17.14 12.16
CA VAL A 39 5.99 -17.49 13.57
C VAL A 39 7.27 -18.05 14.19
N GLU A 40 7.97 -18.95 13.50
CA GLU A 40 9.21 -19.55 13.97
C GLU A 40 10.31 -18.51 14.15
N ARG A 41 10.50 -17.60 13.18
CA ARG A 41 11.49 -16.54 13.34
C ARG A 41 11.10 -15.58 14.46
N TRP A 42 9.82 -15.23 14.59
CA TRP A 42 9.36 -14.42 15.72
C TRP A 42 9.65 -15.10 17.07
N ASP A 43 9.43 -16.40 17.18
CA ASP A 43 9.68 -17.17 18.40
C ASP A 43 11.16 -17.31 18.73
N ALA A 44 12.02 -17.32 17.71
CA ALA A 44 13.47 -17.33 17.87
C ALA A 44 14.06 -15.99 18.35
N VAL A 45 13.37 -14.86 18.14
CA VAL A 45 13.84 -13.54 18.61
C VAL A 45 13.58 -13.42 20.13
N PRO A 46 14.61 -13.12 20.94
CA PRO A 46 14.44 -12.94 22.38
C PRO A 46 13.38 -11.87 22.71
N ALA A 47 12.57 -12.10 23.75
CA ALA A 47 11.44 -11.23 24.10
C ALA A 47 11.85 -9.76 24.29
N GLU A 48 13.00 -9.50 24.91
CA GLU A 48 13.55 -8.15 25.10
C GLU A 48 13.87 -7.45 23.77
N VAL A 49 14.42 -8.21 22.81
CA VAL A 49 14.72 -7.70 21.47
C VAL A 49 13.42 -7.40 20.72
N ARG A 50 12.40 -8.26 20.85
CA ARG A 50 11.08 -8.00 20.25
C ARG A 50 10.44 -6.75 20.83
N ALA A 51 10.42 -6.60 22.15
CA ALA A 51 9.85 -5.43 22.84
C ALA A 51 10.55 -4.14 22.43
N ARG A 52 11.87 -4.18 22.24
CA ARG A 52 12.66 -3.03 21.77
C ARG A 52 12.40 -2.70 20.30
N ARG A 53 12.34 -3.72 19.42
CA ARG A 53 12.25 -3.56 17.96
C ARG A 53 10.83 -3.22 17.50
N TYR A 54 9.82 -3.90 18.03
CA TYR A 54 8.42 -3.76 17.60
C TYR A 54 7.56 -3.00 18.63
N GLY A 55 8.16 -2.47 19.69
CA GLY A 55 7.50 -1.62 20.67
C GLY A 55 6.30 -2.29 21.37
N PRO A 56 5.20 -1.56 21.61
CA PRO A 56 4.01 -2.07 22.31
C PRO A 56 3.34 -3.28 21.67
N LEU A 57 3.54 -3.51 20.35
CA LEU A 57 3.01 -4.67 19.64
C LEU A 57 3.63 -5.98 20.14
N ALA A 58 4.91 -5.95 20.53
CA ALA A 58 5.62 -7.09 21.10
C ALA A 58 5.46 -7.18 22.63
N ALA A 59 5.42 -6.05 23.33
CA ALA A 59 5.36 -6.01 24.79
C ALA A 59 4.04 -6.56 25.37
N LYS A 60 2.95 -6.51 24.59
CA LYS A 60 1.61 -6.96 25.01
C LYS A 60 1.37 -8.47 24.91
N GLU A 61 2.29 -9.25 24.33
CA GLU A 61 2.19 -10.73 24.33
C GLU A 61 2.18 -11.34 25.74
N HIS A 62 2.68 -10.62 26.76
CA HIS A 62 2.77 -11.11 28.14
C HIS A 62 1.62 -10.67 29.06
N LEU A 63 0.71 -9.81 28.62
CA LEU A 63 -0.26 -9.17 29.54
C LEU A 63 -1.73 -9.55 29.33
N GLY A 64 -2.07 -10.43 28.39
CA GLY A 64 -3.43 -10.96 28.23
C GLY A 64 -4.54 -9.90 28.02
N GLY A 65 -4.17 -8.64 27.80
CA GLY A 65 -5.08 -7.51 27.69
C GLY A 65 -5.22 -7.04 26.26
N VAL A 66 -6.37 -7.32 25.65
CA VAL A 66 -6.80 -6.71 24.39
C VAL A 66 -7.35 -5.31 24.70
N GLU A 67 -6.49 -4.36 25.08
CA GLU A 67 -6.92 -2.97 24.95
C GLU A 67 -6.94 -2.58 23.47
N PRO A 68 -7.97 -1.84 23.01
CA PRO A 68 -8.06 -1.39 21.63
C PRO A 68 -6.79 -0.61 21.28
N PHE A 69 -6.14 -1.04 20.22
CA PHE A 69 -5.03 -0.33 19.62
C PHE A 69 -5.57 0.99 19.07
N ASP A 70 -5.15 2.11 19.66
CA ASP A 70 -5.59 3.44 19.23
C ASP A 70 -4.89 3.82 17.92
N VAL A 71 -5.54 3.45 16.82
CA VAL A 71 -5.14 3.75 15.43
C VAL A 71 -4.88 5.26 15.27
N ALA A 72 -5.70 6.11 15.90
CA ALA A 72 -5.56 7.55 15.81
C ALA A 72 -4.31 8.07 16.54
N ALA A 73 -3.88 7.42 17.62
CA ALA A 73 -2.68 7.83 18.36
C ALA A 73 -1.38 7.47 17.62
N GLN A 74 -1.35 6.37 16.86
CA GLN A 74 -0.18 6.01 16.06
C GLN A 74 -0.13 6.82 14.76
N SER A 75 -1.26 6.97 14.07
CA SER A 75 -1.34 7.84 12.89
C SER A 75 -0.84 9.25 13.21
N ARG A 76 -1.24 9.85 14.34
CA ARG A 76 -0.73 11.18 14.77
C ARG A 76 0.77 11.26 15.06
N ARG A 77 1.45 10.15 15.34
CA ARG A 77 2.90 10.16 15.62
C ARG A 77 3.75 10.22 14.36
N ARG A 78 3.26 9.70 13.23
CA ARG A 78 3.99 9.62 11.95
C ARG A 78 3.34 10.43 10.82
N SER A 79 2.06 10.80 10.94
CA SER A 79 1.35 11.72 10.04
C SER A 79 1.79 13.18 10.21
N ARG A 80 3.08 13.47 10.15
CA ARG A 80 3.51 14.80 9.73
C ARG A 80 3.46 14.76 8.20
N GLN A 81 2.30 15.08 7.63
CA GLN A 81 2.20 15.37 6.19
C GLN A 81 3.31 16.37 5.86
N VAL A 82 4.36 15.90 5.18
CA VAL A 82 5.38 16.80 4.66
C VAL A 82 4.79 17.45 3.43
N ARG A 83 4.59 18.76 3.55
CA ARG A 83 4.33 19.64 2.43
C ARG A 83 5.60 19.63 1.58
N VAL A 84 5.59 18.88 0.49
CA VAL A 84 6.53 19.16 -0.60
C VAL A 84 6.12 20.51 -1.17
N GLU A 85 6.97 21.53 -1.01
CA GLU A 85 6.85 22.78 -1.77
C GLU A 85 7.20 22.49 -3.24
N ALA A 86 6.33 21.74 -3.91
CA ALA A 86 6.25 21.78 -5.35
C ALA A 86 5.85 23.20 -5.73
N THR A 87 6.60 23.83 -6.64
CA THR A 87 6.36 25.18 -7.13
C THR A 87 5.03 25.36 -7.88
N ASN A 88 4.20 24.31 -7.91
CA ASN A 88 2.75 24.39 -8.07
C ASN A 88 2.10 23.47 -7.02
N PRO A 89 1.19 23.98 -6.16
CA PRO A 89 0.58 23.16 -5.13
C PRO A 89 -0.30 22.09 -5.77
N ILE A 90 0.07 20.81 -5.61
CA ILE A 90 -0.93 19.75 -5.55
C ILE A 90 -1.78 20.09 -4.33
N VAL A 91 -2.96 20.63 -4.58
CA VAL A 91 -3.97 20.87 -3.55
C VAL A 91 -4.36 19.50 -3.02
N THR A 92 -3.80 19.08 -1.89
CA THR A 92 -4.45 18.08 -1.05
C THR A 92 -5.62 18.77 -0.36
N PRO A 93 -6.89 18.50 -0.71
CA PRO A 93 -7.99 19.16 -0.06
C PRO A 93 -8.14 18.56 1.34
N ARG A 94 -7.85 19.36 2.37
CA ARG A 94 -8.46 19.18 3.70
C ARG A 94 -9.95 19.44 3.58
N GLY A 95 -10.69 18.48 3.05
CA GLY A 95 -12.14 18.45 2.99
C GLY A 95 -12.67 17.51 4.06
N ARG A 96 -12.92 18.02 5.26
CA ARG A 96 -13.76 17.31 6.24
C ARG A 96 -15.16 17.21 5.64
N VAL A 97 -15.48 16.09 5.01
CA VAL A 97 -16.87 15.78 4.65
C VAL A 97 -17.59 15.64 5.98
N SER A 98 -18.39 16.64 6.33
CA SER A 98 -19.34 16.52 7.44
C SER A 98 -20.21 15.32 7.14
N ALA A 99 -20.15 14.30 8.00
CA ALA A 99 -21.15 13.26 8.04
C ALA A 99 -22.52 13.94 8.08
N GLY A 100 -23.25 13.90 6.96
CA GLY A 100 -24.64 14.30 6.94
C GLY A 100 -25.36 13.46 7.97
N GLU A 101 -26.11 14.13 8.85
CA GLU A 101 -26.95 13.53 9.87
C GLU A 101 -27.74 12.36 9.28
N PHE A 102 -27.42 11.15 9.74
CA PHE A 102 -28.34 10.01 9.64
C PHE A 102 -29.48 10.29 10.61
N ASP A 103 -30.48 11.04 10.13
CA ASP A 103 -31.70 11.32 10.86
C ASP A 103 -32.47 10.00 11.03
N ARG A 104 -32.39 9.42 12.24
CA ARG A 104 -33.22 8.30 12.67
C ARG A 104 -34.61 8.84 13.01
N GLY A 105 -35.37 9.20 11.97
CA GLY A 105 -36.79 9.55 12.07
C GLY A 105 -37.69 8.36 11.79
N ALA A 106 -38.38 7.89 12.83
CA ALA A 106 -39.36 6.82 12.75
C ALA A 106 -40.62 7.20 11.95
N GLY A 107 -41.13 6.23 11.17
CA GLY A 107 -42.56 6.03 10.89
C GLY A 107 -43.25 6.99 9.91
N GLY A 108 -43.63 6.50 8.73
CA GLY A 108 -44.67 7.15 7.93
C GLY A 108 -44.76 6.73 6.47
N ALA A 109 -45.79 5.95 6.16
CA ALA A 109 -46.48 5.82 4.87
C ALA A 109 -45.68 5.40 3.62
N SER A 110 -45.91 4.14 3.23
CA SER A 110 -45.72 3.61 1.88
C SER A 110 -46.41 4.51 0.84
N ARG A 111 -45.60 5.21 0.04
CA ARG A 111 -46.01 5.70 -1.28
C ARG A 111 -45.27 4.86 -2.31
N ASP A 112 -46.04 4.11 -3.08
CA ASP A 112 -45.60 3.44 -4.29
C ASP A 112 -45.06 4.50 -5.26
N VAL A 113 -43.75 4.72 -5.24
CA VAL A 113 -43.02 5.43 -6.28
C VAL A 113 -42.77 4.42 -7.39
N GLN A 114 -43.51 4.59 -8.48
CA GLN A 114 -43.25 3.90 -9.74
C GLN A 114 -41.80 4.11 -10.15
N GLY A 115 -41.11 3.01 -10.45
CA GLY A 115 -39.68 2.96 -10.71
C GLY A 115 -39.24 3.95 -11.77
N GLU A 116 -38.54 4.99 -11.33
CA GLU A 116 -37.59 5.72 -12.15
C GLU A 116 -36.52 4.70 -12.58
N GLY A 117 -36.29 4.58 -13.88
CA GLY A 117 -35.31 3.66 -14.44
C GLY A 117 -33.96 3.88 -13.75
N ALA A 118 -33.40 2.81 -13.19
CA ALA A 118 -32.09 2.86 -12.58
C ALA A 118 -31.11 3.46 -13.61
N GLU A 119 -30.60 4.65 -13.33
CA GLU A 119 -29.59 5.30 -14.14
C GLU A 119 -28.40 4.32 -14.22
N GLU A 120 -28.15 3.77 -15.41
CA GLU A 120 -27.02 2.87 -15.62
C GLU A 120 -25.74 3.67 -15.30
N VAL A 121 -25.08 3.30 -14.21
CA VAL A 121 -23.79 3.88 -13.86
C VAL A 121 -22.83 3.57 -15.02
N PRO A 122 -22.22 4.57 -15.66
CA PRO A 122 -21.35 4.33 -16.79
C PRO A 122 -20.16 3.48 -16.36
N LEU A 123 -19.80 2.50 -17.21
CA LEU A 123 -18.56 1.74 -17.03
C LEU A 123 -17.37 2.69 -17.21
N ILE A 124 -16.64 2.93 -16.12
CA ILE A 124 -15.41 3.72 -16.12
C ILE A 124 -14.27 2.78 -15.81
N GLU A 125 -13.22 2.84 -16.64
CA GLU A 125 -11.99 2.08 -16.50
C GLU A 125 -10.85 3.01 -16.06
N TYR A 126 -10.01 2.52 -15.15
CA TYR A 126 -8.79 3.16 -14.72
C TYR A 126 -7.61 2.22 -14.94
N LEU A 127 -6.58 2.72 -15.62
CA LEU A 127 -5.30 2.04 -15.82
C LEU A 127 -4.22 2.85 -15.09
N VAL A 128 -3.56 2.23 -14.12
CA VAL A 128 -2.39 2.80 -13.47
C VAL A 128 -1.15 2.12 -14.05
N THR A 129 -0.22 2.92 -14.54
CA THR A 129 1.01 2.49 -15.20
C THR A 129 2.21 3.01 -14.42
N TYR A 130 3.14 2.12 -14.10
CA TYR A 130 4.44 2.50 -13.57
C TYR A 130 5.35 2.97 -14.72
N GLU A 131 6.10 4.04 -14.47
CA GLU A 131 6.81 4.79 -15.52
C GLU A 131 8.32 4.85 -15.33
N GLY A 132 8.83 4.60 -14.12
CA GLY A 132 10.27 4.62 -13.85
C GLY A 132 10.61 5.02 -12.42
N ILE A 133 11.91 5.06 -12.16
CA ILE A 133 12.49 5.48 -10.89
C ILE A 133 13.44 6.66 -11.03
N HIS A 134 13.59 7.41 -9.94
CA HIS A 134 14.67 8.34 -9.71
C HIS A 134 15.32 8.06 -8.36
N CYS A 135 16.64 7.95 -8.34
CA CYS A 135 17.43 7.91 -7.11
C CYS A 135 17.77 9.34 -6.72
N ILE A 136 17.32 9.78 -5.55
CA ILE A 136 17.64 11.09 -4.98
C ILE A 136 19.04 11.01 -4.37
N ASP A 137 19.25 10.07 -3.45
CA ASP A 137 20.51 9.83 -2.77
C ASP A 137 20.64 8.35 -2.38
N GLU A 138 21.72 7.70 -2.77
CA GLU A 138 22.01 6.33 -2.38
C GLU A 138 22.49 6.29 -0.93
N THR A 139 21.69 5.72 -0.03
CA THR A 139 22.08 5.56 1.38
C THR A 139 23.01 4.37 1.55
N GLY A 140 24.31 4.59 1.34
CA GLY A 140 25.32 3.58 1.61
C GLY A 140 26.72 3.99 1.16
N PRO A 141 27.79 3.32 1.63
CA PRO A 141 29.09 3.45 1.00
C PRO A 141 29.05 2.79 -0.40
N ASP A 142 29.48 3.49 -1.46
CA ASP A 142 29.53 3.05 -2.87
C ASP A 142 30.16 1.66 -3.15
N TRP A 143 30.81 1.05 -2.15
CA TRP A 143 31.48 -0.25 -2.24
C TRP A 143 30.74 -1.38 -1.51
N LEU A 144 29.61 -1.10 -0.86
CA LEU A 144 28.77 -2.06 -0.13
C LEU A 144 27.31 -2.08 -0.61
N ALA A 145 26.83 -0.99 -1.20
CA ALA A 145 25.54 -0.98 -1.88
C ALA A 145 25.73 -1.58 -3.28
N SER A 146 24.89 -2.55 -3.63
CA SER A 146 24.73 -2.92 -5.03
C SER A 146 24.06 -1.72 -5.73
N ASP A 147 24.41 -1.46 -6.98
CA ASP A 147 23.88 -0.33 -7.75
C ASP A 147 22.69 -0.77 -8.63
N GLU A 148 21.99 -1.82 -8.18
CA GLU A 148 21.08 -2.64 -8.96
C GLU A 148 19.66 -2.68 -8.36
N PRO A 149 18.98 -1.53 -8.13
CA PRO A 149 17.67 -1.53 -7.50
C PRO A 149 16.58 -2.02 -8.45
N TYR A 150 15.52 -2.58 -7.87
CA TYR A 150 14.24 -2.81 -8.53
C TYR A 150 13.07 -2.40 -7.65
N VAL A 151 11.89 -2.27 -8.25
CA VAL A 151 10.67 -1.83 -7.58
C VAL A 151 9.65 -2.95 -7.59
N VAL A 152 9.06 -3.23 -6.44
CA VAL A 152 7.88 -4.09 -6.33
C VAL A 152 6.68 -3.22 -5.97
N THR A 153 5.64 -3.27 -6.81
CA THR A 153 4.39 -2.53 -6.62
C THR A 153 3.26 -3.49 -6.35
N SER A 154 2.51 -3.28 -5.28
CA SER A 154 1.30 -4.06 -4.96
C SER A 154 0.07 -3.16 -5.00
N ALA A 155 -0.86 -3.45 -5.91
CA ALA A 155 -2.17 -2.81 -5.95
C ALA A 155 -3.16 -3.62 -5.10
N ILE A 156 -3.79 -2.97 -4.14
CA ILE A 156 -4.65 -3.56 -3.12
C ILE A 156 -6.04 -2.94 -3.23
N TYR A 157 -7.07 -3.75 -3.43
CA TYR A 157 -8.43 -3.24 -3.61
C TYR A 157 -9.49 -4.25 -3.14
N ILE A 158 -10.72 -3.76 -2.99
CA ILE A 158 -11.88 -4.61 -2.66
C ILE A 158 -12.69 -4.77 -3.94
N ASP A 159 -12.88 -6.02 -4.38
CA ASP A 159 -13.66 -6.31 -5.58
C ASP A 159 -15.17 -6.08 -5.37
N ALA A 160 -15.92 -6.15 -6.46
CA ALA A 160 -17.39 -5.99 -6.45
C ALA A 160 -18.11 -6.95 -5.49
N ALA A 161 -17.53 -8.11 -5.21
CA ALA A 161 -18.07 -9.11 -4.28
C ALA A 161 -17.64 -8.85 -2.82
N GLY A 162 -16.91 -7.76 -2.55
CA GLY A 162 -16.42 -7.42 -1.22
C GLY A 162 -15.19 -8.20 -0.79
N ARG A 163 -14.47 -8.84 -1.72
CA ARG A 163 -13.26 -9.62 -1.41
C ARG A 163 -12.01 -8.76 -1.59
N ASN A 164 -11.06 -8.91 -0.68
CA ASN A 164 -9.72 -8.32 -0.84
C ASN A 164 -9.03 -8.95 -2.06
N LYS A 165 -8.44 -8.11 -2.89
CA LYS A 165 -7.64 -8.45 -4.06
C LYS A 165 -6.30 -7.73 -3.97
N GLU A 166 -5.30 -8.39 -4.53
CA GLU A 166 -3.94 -7.93 -4.55
C GLU A 166 -3.31 -8.32 -5.89
N GLU A 167 -2.65 -7.35 -6.53
CA GLU A 167 -1.90 -7.52 -7.76
C GLU A 167 -0.48 -6.96 -7.55
N THR A 168 0.51 -7.85 -7.46
CA THR A 168 1.91 -7.47 -7.30
C THR A 168 2.69 -7.63 -8.59
N VAL A 169 3.37 -6.56 -8.98
CA VAL A 169 4.20 -6.47 -10.17
C VAL A 169 5.60 -6.03 -9.77
N ARG A 170 6.63 -6.58 -10.42
CA ARG A 170 8.02 -6.14 -10.30
C ARG A 170 8.41 -5.30 -11.51
N HIS A 171 9.23 -4.27 -11.29
CA HIS A 171 9.81 -3.41 -12.31
C HIS A 171 11.34 -3.28 -12.13
N PRO A 172 12.14 -3.41 -13.20
CA PRO A 172 11.73 -3.83 -14.54
C PRO A 172 11.30 -5.31 -14.58
N PHE A 173 10.62 -5.71 -15.66
CA PHE A 173 10.30 -7.12 -15.87
C PHE A 173 11.56 -7.92 -16.22
N ALA A 174 11.82 -9.04 -15.54
CA ALA A 174 12.92 -9.96 -15.86
C ALA A 174 12.76 -10.66 -17.22
N GLY A 175 11.56 -10.67 -17.81
CA GLY A 175 11.26 -11.46 -19.01
C GLY A 175 12.11 -11.14 -20.25
N ASN A 176 12.71 -9.96 -20.35
CA ASN A 176 13.53 -9.53 -21.49
C ASN A 176 14.81 -8.75 -21.07
N GLY A 177 15.23 -8.82 -19.79
CA GLY A 177 16.32 -8.01 -19.25
C GLY A 177 16.86 -8.55 -17.92
N GLN A 178 17.71 -7.78 -17.23
CA GLN A 178 18.37 -8.23 -16.00
C GLN A 178 17.44 -8.37 -14.79
N GLY A 179 16.20 -7.84 -14.84
CA GLY A 179 15.25 -7.91 -13.72
C GLY A 179 15.35 -6.74 -12.74
N TYR A 180 16.45 -5.99 -12.81
CA TYR A 180 16.74 -4.79 -12.04
C TYR A 180 17.19 -3.62 -12.93
N TYR A 181 17.28 -2.44 -12.33
CA TYR A 181 17.87 -1.25 -12.94
C TYR A 181 19.36 -1.21 -12.65
N GLY A 182 20.22 -1.34 -13.67
CA GLY A 182 21.67 -1.24 -13.46
C GLY A 182 22.18 0.19 -13.23
N ASN A 183 23.17 0.32 -12.35
CA ASN A 183 23.99 1.50 -12.07
C ASN A 183 23.19 2.73 -11.64
N VAL A 184 22.20 2.59 -10.76
CA VAL A 184 21.33 3.70 -10.36
C VAL A 184 21.92 4.48 -9.19
N ASP A 185 22.92 5.31 -9.50
CA ASP A 185 23.59 6.18 -8.53
C ASP A 185 22.71 7.38 -8.09
N SER A 186 23.10 8.08 -7.01
CA SER A 186 22.48 9.35 -6.59
C SER A 186 22.29 10.33 -7.76
N GLY A 187 21.06 10.84 -7.93
CA GLY A 187 20.66 11.73 -9.02
C GLY A 187 20.32 11.03 -10.34
N SER A 188 20.48 9.70 -10.42
CA SER A 188 20.13 8.94 -11.62
C SER A 188 18.63 8.82 -11.81
N THR A 189 18.20 8.87 -13.07
CA THR A 189 16.81 8.58 -13.46
C THR A 189 16.79 7.41 -14.43
N ARG A 190 15.82 6.51 -14.25
CA ARG A 190 15.53 5.40 -15.17
C ARG A 190 14.06 5.47 -15.57
N VAL A 191 13.82 5.71 -16.85
CA VAL A 191 12.46 5.73 -17.41
C VAL A 191 12.18 4.37 -18.05
N GLY A 192 11.01 3.82 -17.73
CA GLY A 192 10.54 2.53 -18.20
C GLY A 192 11.20 1.35 -17.46
N PRO A 193 10.89 0.11 -17.87
CA PRO A 193 9.83 -0.23 -18.82
C PRO A 193 8.46 0.19 -18.27
N ARG A 194 7.61 0.73 -19.15
CA ARG A 194 6.25 1.11 -18.76
C ARG A 194 5.41 -0.14 -18.57
N ALA A 195 4.73 -0.23 -17.45
CA ALA A 195 4.06 -1.44 -17.03
C ALA A 195 2.73 -1.11 -16.37
N ALA A 196 1.65 -1.79 -16.78
CA ALA A 196 0.40 -1.75 -16.03
C ALA A 196 0.65 -2.34 -14.64
N VAL A 197 0.41 -1.54 -13.60
CA VAL A 197 0.44 -2.02 -12.20
C VAL A 197 -0.94 -2.41 -11.71
N TRP A 198 -1.99 -1.84 -12.32
CA TRP A 198 -3.37 -2.13 -11.99
C TRP A 198 -4.30 -1.69 -13.11
N LEU A 199 -5.32 -2.51 -13.37
CA LEU A 199 -6.43 -2.21 -14.25
C LEU A 199 -7.74 -2.49 -13.51
N GLY A 200 -8.53 -1.44 -13.28
CA GLY A 200 -9.77 -1.54 -12.53
C GLY A 200 -10.93 -0.86 -13.23
N THR A 201 -12.15 -1.25 -12.89
CA THR A 201 -13.37 -0.57 -13.34
C THR A 201 -14.23 -0.20 -12.14
N THR A 202 -15.07 0.82 -12.28
CA THR A 202 -16.06 1.20 -11.24
C THR A 202 -17.06 0.08 -10.91
N HIS A 203 -17.18 -0.92 -11.78
CA HIS A 203 -18.00 -2.10 -11.56
C HIS A 203 -17.24 -3.24 -10.89
N SER A 204 -15.93 -3.32 -11.06
CA SER A 204 -15.09 -4.38 -10.51
C SER A 204 -14.50 -4.03 -9.14
N VAL A 205 -14.47 -2.75 -8.78
CA VAL A 205 -13.81 -2.23 -7.58
C VAL A 205 -14.82 -1.40 -6.77
N ARG A 206 -14.93 -1.71 -5.48
CA ARG A 206 -16.01 -1.16 -4.65
C ARG A 206 -15.78 0.29 -4.22
N VAL A 207 -14.53 0.70 -4.00
CA VAL A 207 -14.27 2.00 -3.34
C VAL A 207 -13.05 2.74 -3.90
N GLY A 208 -11.97 2.02 -4.20
CA GLY A 208 -10.71 2.60 -4.65
C GLY A 208 -9.60 1.55 -4.62
N VAL A 209 -8.36 2.02 -4.74
CA VAL A 209 -7.17 1.17 -4.77
C VAL A 209 -6.08 1.79 -3.89
N SER A 210 -5.37 0.95 -3.16
CA SER A 210 -4.17 1.31 -2.42
C SER A 210 -2.95 0.76 -3.16
N PHE A 211 -1.94 1.58 -3.38
CA PHE A 211 -0.67 1.18 -3.99
C PHE A 211 0.42 1.19 -2.94
N MET A 212 1.04 0.02 -2.76
CA MET A 212 2.29 -0.10 -2.02
C MET A 212 3.46 -0.12 -3.01
N THR A 213 4.50 0.64 -2.73
CA THR A 213 5.77 0.64 -3.47
C THR A 213 6.89 0.23 -2.52
N THR A 214 7.64 -0.79 -2.91
CA THR A 214 8.83 -1.26 -2.18
C THR A 214 10.04 -1.17 -3.11
N PHE A 215 11.07 -0.46 -2.67
CA PHE A 215 12.36 -0.44 -3.35
C PHE A 215 13.24 -1.53 -2.76
N VAL A 216 13.90 -2.29 -3.62
CA VAL A 216 14.69 -3.45 -3.23
C VAL A 216 16.03 -3.42 -3.95
N GLU A 217 17.09 -3.64 -3.20
CA GLU A 217 18.46 -3.75 -3.68
C GLU A 217 18.74 -5.19 -4.07
N HIS A 218 19.13 -5.41 -5.32
CA HIS A 218 19.46 -6.76 -5.78
C HIS A 218 20.80 -7.20 -5.18
N THR A 219 20.78 -8.23 -4.33
CA THR A 219 21.97 -8.79 -3.68
C THR A 219 22.08 -10.29 -3.91
N PHE A 220 21.83 -10.75 -5.14
CA PHE A 220 21.88 -12.14 -5.60
C PHE A 220 20.67 -13.02 -5.25
N GLY A 221 19.55 -12.45 -4.79
CA GLY A 221 18.31 -13.18 -4.54
C GLY A 221 17.55 -13.57 -5.81
N ASP A 222 16.68 -14.59 -5.71
CA ASP A 222 15.66 -14.80 -6.74
C ASP A 222 14.60 -13.71 -6.59
N GLU A 223 14.58 -12.78 -7.53
CA GLU A 223 13.67 -11.64 -7.53
C GLU A 223 12.18 -12.06 -7.56
N GLU A 224 11.82 -13.18 -8.20
CA GLU A 224 10.44 -13.67 -8.18
C GLU A 224 10.08 -14.25 -6.80
N GLU A 225 11.04 -14.85 -6.10
CA GLU A 225 10.87 -15.26 -4.70
C GLU A 225 10.65 -14.05 -3.79
N VAL A 226 11.40 -12.96 -4.01
CA VAL A 226 11.25 -11.71 -3.25
C VAL A 226 9.87 -11.09 -3.51
N LYS A 227 9.47 -10.98 -4.78
CA LYS A 227 8.13 -10.50 -5.17
C LYS A 227 7.03 -11.36 -4.55
N ALA A 228 7.14 -12.69 -4.61
CA ALA A 228 6.17 -13.60 -4.00
C ALA A 228 6.13 -13.44 -2.47
N THR A 229 7.28 -13.19 -1.84
CA THR A 229 7.38 -12.94 -0.40
C THR A 229 6.71 -11.63 0.00
N ILE A 230 6.91 -10.56 -0.77
CA ILE A 230 6.22 -9.28 -0.57
C ILE A 230 4.72 -9.45 -0.72
N ALA A 231 4.26 -10.06 -1.82
CA ALA A 231 2.83 -10.34 -2.03
C ALA A 231 2.22 -11.15 -0.87
N LYS A 232 2.91 -12.19 -0.40
CA LYS A 232 2.52 -12.96 0.78
C LYS A 232 2.37 -12.09 2.03
N CYS A 233 3.36 -11.24 2.34
CA CYS A 233 3.31 -10.35 3.51
C CYS A 233 2.16 -9.35 3.42
N VAL A 234 1.93 -8.78 2.23
CA VAL A 234 0.80 -7.89 1.94
C VAL A 234 -0.53 -8.59 2.20
N ARG A 235 -0.73 -9.80 1.65
CA ARG A 235 -1.97 -10.56 1.86
C ARG A 235 -2.21 -10.86 3.34
N ILE A 236 -1.20 -11.36 4.05
CA ILE A 236 -1.31 -11.63 5.49
C ILE A 236 -1.69 -10.35 6.25
N ALA A 237 -1.05 -9.23 5.93
CA ALA A 237 -1.35 -7.94 6.56
C ALA A 237 -2.79 -7.50 6.31
N GLN A 238 -3.28 -7.62 5.07
CA GLN A 238 -4.66 -7.32 4.71
C GLN A 238 -5.66 -8.15 5.53
N TYR A 239 -5.46 -9.46 5.65
CA TYR A 239 -6.36 -10.31 6.43
C TYR A 239 -6.32 -10.01 7.92
N VAL A 240 -5.15 -9.71 8.48
CA VAL A 240 -5.01 -9.26 9.88
C VAL A 240 -5.82 -7.98 10.10
N VAL A 241 -5.66 -6.97 9.24
CA VAL A 241 -6.36 -5.68 9.37
C VAL A 241 -7.86 -5.84 9.16
N ALA A 242 -8.30 -6.53 8.09
CA ALA A 242 -9.71 -6.77 7.81
C ALA A 242 -10.41 -7.56 8.93
N THR A 243 -9.73 -8.52 9.56
CA THR A 243 -10.29 -9.26 10.69
C THR A 243 -10.35 -8.41 11.95
N LYS A 244 -9.32 -7.59 12.19
CA LYS A 244 -9.23 -6.76 13.39
C LYS A 244 -10.24 -5.62 13.37
N TYR A 245 -10.50 -5.08 12.18
CA TYR A 245 -11.35 -3.94 11.96
C TYR A 245 -12.43 -4.25 10.91
N PRO A 246 -13.39 -5.14 11.23
CA PRO A 246 -14.40 -5.62 10.28
C PRO A 246 -15.39 -4.53 9.84
N THR A 247 -15.42 -3.40 10.56
CA THR A 247 -16.23 -2.23 10.22
C THR A 247 -15.52 -1.27 9.28
N ILE A 248 -14.23 -1.50 8.96
CA ILE A 248 -13.52 -0.72 7.93
C ILE A 248 -14.22 -0.96 6.60
N GLY A 249 -15.12 -0.06 6.30
CA GLY A 249 -16.13 -0.16 5.28
C GLY A 249 -16.18 1.07 4.42
N VAL A 250 -15.17 1.94 4.42
CA VAL A 250 -15.03 3.09 3.49
C VAL A 250 -13.54 3.46 3.36
N VAL A 251 -13.11 4.00 2.20
CA VAL A 251 -11.72 4.40 1.92
C VAL A 251 -11.11 5.37 2.95
N ALA A 252 -11.93 6.22 3.59
CA ALA A 252 -11.48 7.07 4.69
C ALA A 252 -10.87 6.27 5.86
N GLU A 253 -11.35 5.05 6.10
CA GLU A 253 -10.80 4.15 7.13
C GLU A 253 -9.58 3.37 6.60
N LEU A 254 -9.42 3.21 5.27
CA LEU A 254 -8.20 2.66 4.67
C LEU A 254 -7.01 3.60 4.82
N GLU A 255 -7.22 4.91 4.74
CA GLU A 255 -6.19 5.89 5.09
C GLU A 255 -5.77 5.77 6.56
N GLU A 256 -6.73 5.58 7.48
CA GLU A 256 -6.44 5.47 8.91
C GLU A 256 -5.62 4.22 9.25
N VAL A 257 -5.83 3.11 8.53
CA VAL A 257 -5.05 1.88 8.74
C VAL A 257 -3.85 1.71 7.81
N ARG A 258 -3.59 2.66 6.90
CA ARG A 258 -2.45 2.57 5.96
C ARG A 258 -1.12 2.34 6.69
N GLU A 259 -0.89 3.08 7.78
CA GLU A 259 0.34 2.99 8.56
C GLU A 259 0.43 1.65 9.29
N ILE A 260 -0.70 1.11 9.73
CA ILE A 260 -0.76 -0.23 10.33
C ILE A 260 -0.43 -1.29 9.29
N VAL A 261 -0.91 -1.13 8.05
CA VAL A 261 -0.59 -2.04 6.95
C VAL A 261 0.90 -1.96 6.61
N VAL A 262 1.46 -0.76 6.48
CA VAL A 262 2.90 -0.55 6.22
C VAL A 262 3.76 -1.19 7.31
N ASP A 263 3.51 -0.83 8.57
CA ASP A 263 4.25 -1.35 9.72
C ASP A 263 4.18 -2.88 9.78
N LEU A 264 3.00 -3.44 9.50
CA LEU A 264 2.79 -4.89 9.53
C LEU A 264 3.51 -5.57 8.36
N VAL A 265 3.41 -5.05 7.14
CA VAL A 265 4.14 -5.61 5.98
C VAL A 265 5.64 -5.55 6.23
N PHE A 266 6.16 -4.41 6.69
CA PHE A 266 7.58 -4.25 6.98
C PHE A 266 8.04 -5.23 8.06
N ALA A 267 7.30 -5.33 9.19
CA ALA A 267 7.63 -6.29 10.25
C ALA A 267 7.56 -7.75 9.75
N LEU A 268 6.60 -8.09 8.90
CA LEU A 268 6.51 -9.43 8.30
C LEU A 268 7.70 -9.72 7.38
N LEU A 269 8.13 -8.74 6.58
CA LEU A 269 9.29 -8.86 5.70
C LEU A 269 10.59 -9.06 6.50
N GLU A 270 10.78 -8.31 7.58
CA GLU A 270 11.92 -8.51 8.49
C GLU A 270 11.95 -9.93 9.10
N LEU A 271 10.77 -10.51 9.37
CA LEU A 271 10.64 -11.86 9.93
C LEU A 271 10.80 -12.96 8.90
N VAL A 272 10.31 -12.80 7.67
CA VAL A 272 10.57 -13.78 6.60
C VAL A 272 12.03 -13.72 6.18
N GLY A 273 12.65 -12.54 6.26
CA GLY A 273 13.96 -12.28 5.68
C GLY A 273 13.87 -12.32 4.16
N LEU A 274 14.57 -11.42 3.50
CA LEU A 274 14.70 -11.45 2.05
C LEU A 274 16.15 -11.78 1.70
N ALA A 275 16.33 -12.48 0.57
CA ALA A 275 17.65 -12.66 -0.01
C ALA A 275 18.22 -11.33 -0.54
N ASP A 276 17.32 -10.44 -0.96
CA ASP A 276 17.61 -9.06 -1.34
C ASP A 276 17.32 -8.09 -0.19
N THR A 277 17.90 -6.90 -0.23
CA THR A 277 17.76 -5.91 0.86
C THR A 277 16.69 -4.89 0.53
N ILE A 278 15.76 -4.64 1.44
CA ILE A 278 14.77 -3.57 1.24
C ILE A 278 15.46 -2.22 1.46
N ILE A 279 15.35 -1.34 0.46
CA ILE A 279 15.80 0.04 0.52
C ILE A 279 14.66 0.85 1.14
N ASN A 280 14.65 0.95 2.47
CA ASN A 280 13.67 1.66 3.31
C ASN A 280 12.30 0.98 3.53
N GLU A 281 11.48 1.61 4.38
CA GLU A 281 10.11 1.15 4.62
C GLU A 281 9.26 1.28 3.34
N PRO A 282 8.38 0.29 3.02
CA PRO A 282 7.44 0.39 1.92
C PRO A 282 6.54 1.62 2.04
N THR A 283 6.29 2.31 0.93
CA THR A 283 5.37 3.47 0.90
C THR A 283 3.99 3.01 0.43
N VAL A 284 2.93 3.40 1.15
CA VAL A 284 1.53 3.15 0.76
C VAL A 284 0.79 4.44 0.48
N VAL A 285 0.14 4.51 -0.67
CA VAL A 285 -0.78 5.59 -1.06
C VAL A 285 -2.15 5.01 -1.37
N VAL A 286 -3.20 5.61 -0.84
CA VAL A 286 -4.59 5.21 -1.08
C VAL A 286 -5.21 6.21 -2.05
N PHE A 287 -5.82 5.70 -3.13
CA PHE A 287 -6.57 6.53 -4.08
C PHE A 287 -8.06 6.15 -4.08
N THR A 288 -8.90 7.12 -3.76
CA THR A 288 -10.33 7.13 -4.08
C THR A 288 -10.55 7.29 -5.58
N PHE A 289 -11.74 6.92 -6.07
CA PHE A 289 -12.11 7.23 -7.46
C PHE A 289 -12.06 8.74 -7.78
N GLY A 290 -12.34 9.61 -6.80
CA GLY A 290 -12.23 11.05 -6.98
C GLY A 290 -10.79 11.51 -7.22
N GLU A 291 -9.84 10.95 -6.47
CA GLU A 291 -8.40 11.22 -6.67
C GLU A 291 -7.90 10.63 -7.99
N LEU A 292 -8.34 9.42 -8.36
CA LEU A 292 -8.04 8.84 -9.67
C LEU A 292 -8.57 9.72 -10.81
N ASP A 293 -9.79 10.24 -10.68
CA ASP A 293 -10.39 11.18 -11.63
C ASP A 293 -9.56 12.46 -11.74
N GLU A 294 -9.19 13.07 -10.61
CA GLU A 294 -8.35 14.28 -10.58
C GLU A 294 -6.99 14.03 -11.23
N MET A 295 -6.29 12.98 -10.80
CA MET A 295 -4.98 12.60 -11.31
C MET A 295 -4.99 12.24 -12.79
N SER A 296 -6.09 11.68 -13.31
CA SER A 296 -6.24 11.38 -14.74
C SER A 296 -6.37 12.64 -15.62
N ARG A 297 -6.69 13.80 -15.02
CA ARG A 297 -6.89 15.08 -15.71
C ARG A 297 -5.71 16.04 -15.55
N THR A 298 -4.83 15.77 -14.60
CA THR A 298 -3.66 16.60 -14.30
C THR A 298 -2.55 16.29 -15.30
N GLU A 299 -2.01 17.33 -15.93
CA GLU A 299 -0.88 17.17 -16.85
C GLU A 299 0.35 16.64 -16.10
N PRO A 300 1.01 15.57 -16.57
CA PRO A 300 2.17 15.02 -15.89
C PRO A 300 3.33 16.03 -15.82
N THR A 301 3.76 16.36 -14.60
CA THR A 301 4.85 17.33 -14.35
C THR A 301 6.20 16.63 -14.20
N PRO A 302 7.30 17.21 -14.69
CA PRO A 302 8.64 16.68 -14.43
C PRO A 302 8.94 16.65 -12.92
N PHE A 303 9.63 15.60 -12.49
CA PHE A 303 10.17 15.52 -11.15
C PHE A 303 11.22 16.62 -10.99
N LEU A 304 11.07 17.40 -9.92
CA LEU A 304 12.00 18.45 -9.54
C LEU A 304 12.86 17.92 -8.41
N THR A 305 14.16 17.79 -8.65
CA THR A 305 15.11 17.34 -7.62
C THR A 305 15.25 18.39 -6.52
N GLN A 306 15.84 18.02 -5.39
CA GLN A 306 16.15 18.96 -4.30
C GLN A 306 17.05 20.13 -4.74
N SER A 307 17.88 19.92 -5.77
CA SER A 307 18.72 20.96 -6.38
C SER A 307 17.98 21.89 -7.36
N GLY A 308 16.69 21.66 -7.58
CA GLY A 308 15.87 22.41 -8.53
C GLY A 308 16.09 22.01 -10.00
N ALA A 309 16.77 20.88 -10.25
CA ALA A 309 16.92 20.35 -11.60
C ALA A 309 15.68 19.54 -12.01
N TYR A 310 15.24 19.70 -13.25
CA TYR A 310 14.17 18.88 -13.80
C TYR A 310 14.74 17.55 -14.31
N THR A 311 14.07 16.45 -13.98
CA THR A 311 14.35 15.15 -14.60
C THR A 311 13.38 14.88 -15.75
N ASN A 312 13.67 13.85 -16.53
CA ASN A 312 12.78 13.34 -17.58
C ASN A 312 11.65 12.44 -17.04
N LEU A 313 11.61 12.18 -15.72
CA LEU A 313 10.53 11.44 -15.07
C LEU A 313 9.35 12.40 -14.84
N ARG A 314 8.22 12.23 -15.53
CA ARG A 314 7.12 13.23 -15.54
C ARG A 314 5.77 12.66 -15.12
N TYR A 315 5.40 12.61 -13.84
CA TYR A 315 4.25 11.79 -13.40
C TYR A 315 3.73 12.14 -12.01
N HIS A 316 2.80 11.32 -11.51
CA HIS A 316 2.44 11.28 -10.10
C HIS A 316 3.51 10.48 -9.34
N PHE A 317 4.02 11.02 -8.25
CA PHE A 317 5.19 10.46 -7.57
C PHE A 317 4.83 9.82 -6.24
N ILE A 318 5.43 8.65 -5.97
CA ILE A 318 5.45 8.02 -4.66
C ILE A 318 6.91 7.96 -4.21
N MET A 319 7.19 8.43 -3.00
CA MET A 319 8.55 8.56 -2.44
C MET A 319 8.71 7.66 -1.20
N SER A 320 9.90 7.13 -0.96
CA SER A 320 10.25 6.48 0.32
C SER A 320 10.09 7.46 1.50
N ASP A 321 9.68 6.98 2.67
CA ASP A 321 9.29 7.80 3.84
C ASP A 321 10.40 8.74 4.36
N ASP A 322 11.68 8.39 4.14
CA ASP A 322 12.82 9.24 4.53
C ASP A 322 13.13 10.38 3.53
N GLU A 323 12.32 10.56 2.48
CA GLU A 323 12.43 11.60 1.43
C GLU A 323 13.77 11.67 0.67
N LYS A 324 14.65 10.69 0.88
CA LYS A 324 16.06 10.81 0.52
C LYS A 324 16.53 9.87 -0.56
N ASP A 325 15.84 8.75 -0.82
CA ASP A 325 16.52 7.69 -1.55
C ASP A 325 15.92 7.43 -2.92
N TYR A 326 14.64 7.07 -2.99
CA TYR A 326 14.02 6.70 -4.27
C TYR A 326 12.61 7.28 -4.46
N VAL A 327 12.33 7.57 -5.73
CA VAL A 327 11.02 8.03 -6.23
C VAL A 327 10.56 7.11 -7.34
N ALA A 328 9.32 6.64 -7.24
CA ALA A 328 8.63 5.91 -8.29
C ALA A 328 7.57 6.81 -8.94
N ALA A 329 7.48 6.74 -10.26
CA ALA A 329 6.55 7.52 -11.05
C ALA A 329 5.40 6.67 -11.59
N TYR A 330 4.20 7.24 -11.55
CA TYR A 330 2.97 6.58 -11.99
C TYR A 330 2.12 7.48 -12.87
N GLN A 331 1.55 6.90 -13.92
CA GLN A 331 0.55 7.53 -14.75
C GLN A 331 -0.82 6.88 -14.52
N ILE A 332 -1.86 7.71 -14.41
CA ILE A 332 -3.24 7.27 -14.26
C ILE A 332 -3.99 7.66 -15.52
N HIS A 333 -4.54 6.66 -16.21
CA HIS A 333 -5.39 6.83 -17.39
C HIS A 333 -6.82 6.45 -17.04
N ARG A 334 -7.78 7.19 -17.59
CA ARG A 334 -9.21 6.94 -17.40
C ARG A 334 -9.90 6.81 -18.74
N THR A 335 -10.79 5.82 -18.86
CA THR A 335 -11.66 5.63 -20.02
C THR A 335 -13.13 5.62 -19.59
N PRO A 336 -13.99 6.50 -20.14
CA PRO A 336 -13.67 7.58 -21.07
C PRO A 336 -12.83 8.69 -20.42
N PRO A 337 -12.05 9.48 -21.18
CA PRO A 337 -11.27 10.58 -20.61
C PRO A 337 -12.19 11.68 -20.08
N LEU A 338 -11.80 12.30 -18.95
CA LEU A 338 -12.41 13.53 -18.46
C LEU A 338 -11.76 14.75 -19.13
N PRO A 339 -12.49 15.88 -19.28
CA PRO A 339 -11.88 17.12 -19.78
C PRO A 339 -10.73 17.54 -18.85
N PRO A 340 -9.63 18.13 -19.34
CA PRO A 340 -8.53 18.57 -18.48
C PRO A 340 -9.04 19.51 -17.38
N LEU A 341 -8.36 19.55 -16.24
CA LEU A 341 -8.59 20.62 -15.28
C LEU A 341 -8.25 21.93 -16.01
N GLY A 342 -9.19 22.88 -16.03
CA GLY A 342 -8.95 24.18 -16.66
C GLY A 342 -7.71 24.86 -16.06
N PRO A 343 -7.16 25.89 -16.71
CA PRO A 343 -6.00 26.59 -16.17
C PRO A 343 -6.30 27.02 -14.74
N VAL A 344 -5.51 26.50 -13.80
CA VAL A 344 -5.51 27.00 -12.42
C VAL A 344 -4.94 28.40 -12.52
N LEU A 345 -5.82 29.41 -12.44
CA LEU A 345 -5.38 30.79 -12.30
C LEU A 345 -4.72 30.90 -10.93
N LEU A 346 -3.40 30.79 -10.91
CA LEU A 346 -2.55 30.96 -9.73
C LEU A 346 -2.44 32.43 -9.33
#